data_AF-A0AAV4SVA3-F1
#
_entry.id   AF-A0AAV4SVA3-F1
#
_cell.length_a   1.000
_cell.length_b   1.000
_cell.length_c   1.000
_cell.angle_alpha   90.00
_cell.angle_beta   90.00
_cell.angle_gamma   90.00
#
_symmetry.space_group_name_H-M   'P 1'
#
loop_
_entity.id
_entity.type
_entity.pdbx_description
1 polymer ?
#
loop_
_entity_poly.entity_id
_entity_poly.type
_entity_poly.pdbx_seq_one_letter_code
_entity_poly.pdbx_strand_id
1 'polypeptide(L)'
;MRSPSFRCTERPEDGTLILHYYSERAGLEPIVIGLVKAVASKLHNTEVEVEVVQQKSATCDHVQFAIIDRKASKSQADQDTEEFDILSKENKISPATFCRAFPFHIMFDRDHYVRQVGISVARVLPSLTHPSCQVTDLFELVRPHVSFTFNNIFSSHKHGICSENKGQR
;
A
#
# COMPACT_ATOMS: atom_id res chain seq x y z
N MET A 1 -15.30 15.95 0.83
CA MET A 1 -13.86 16.27 0.73
C MET A 1 -13.07 14.97 0.68
N ARG A 2 -12.08 14.84 -0.21
CA ARG A 2 -11.21 13.64 -0.28
C ARG A 2 -10.04 13.80 0.68
N SER A 3 -9.81 12.79 1.52
CA SER A 3 -8.67 12.75 2.45
C SER A 3 -7.36 12.56 1.69
N PRO A 4 -6.23 13.12 2.17
CA PRO A 4 -4.93 12.80 1.60
C PRO A 4 -4.56 11.33 1.85
N SER A 5 -3.67 10.81 1.03
CA SER A 5 -3.14 9.45 1.11
C SER A 5 -1.64 9.51 1.38
N PHE A 6 -1.16 8.66 2.28
CA PHE A 6 0.25 8.60 2.68
C PHE A 6 0.84 7.20 2.43
N ARG A 7 2.08 7.16 1.96
CA ARG A 7 2.87 5.94 1.82
C ARG A 7 4.30 6.21 2.25
N CYS A 8 4.95 5.24 2.89
CA CYS A 8 6.38 5.32 3.17
C CYS A 8 7.14 4.26 2.35
N THR A 9 8.34 4.61 1.92
CA THR A 9 9.36 3.70 1.39
C THR A 9 10.72 4.09 1.96
N GLU A 10 11.68 3.18 1.93
CA GLU A 10 13.06 3.49 2.25
C GLU A 10 13.84 3.77 0.96
N ARG A 11 14.69 4.80 0.98
CA ARG A 11 15.60 5.08 -0.12
C ARG A 11 16.73 4.04 -0.10
N PRO A 12 16.95 3.29 -1.19
CA PRO A 12 17.95 2.21 -1.20
C PRO A 12 19.39 2.66 -0.93
N GLU A 13 19.72 3.92 -1.22
CA GLU A 13 21.09 4.44 -1.15
C GLU A 13 21.56 4.71 0.28
N ASP A 14 20.67 5.22 1.14
CA ASP A 14 21.02 5.73 2.47
C ASP A 14 20.05 5.26 3.59
N GLY A 15 19.04 4.46 3.25
CA GLY A 15 18.02 3.99 4.19
C GLY A 15 17.06 5.09 4.65
N THR A 16 17.12 6.31 4.08
CA THR A 16 16.26 7.42 4.50
C THR A 16 14.79 7.10 4.25
N LEU A 17 13.95 7.39 5.24
CA LEU A 17 12.51 7.24 5.12
C LEU A 17 11.92 8.32 4.21
N ILE A 18 11.33 7.90 3.09
CA ILE A 18 10.62 8.76 2.15
C ILE A 18 9.11 8.65 2.39
N LEU A 19 8.49 9.78 2.74
CA LEU A 19 7.04 9.92 2.86
C LEU A 19 6.45 10.47 1.56
N HIS A 20 5.65 9.66 0.88
CA HIS A 20 4.87 10.03 -0.29
C HIS A 20 3.50 10.59 0.14
N TYR A 21 3.19 11.81 -0.28
CA TYR A 21 1.96 12.53 0.03
C TYR A 21 1.13 12.82 -1.22
N TYR A 22 0.01 12.12 -1.35
CA TYR A 22 -0.96 12.30 -2.43
C TYR A 22 -2.13 13.12 -1.90
N SER A 23 -2.44 14.22 -2.58
CA SER A 23 -3.54 15.11 -2.20
C SER A 23 -4.01 15.89 -3.41
N GLU A 24 -5.30 16.14 -3.52
CA GLU A 24 -5.85 17.05 -4.53
C GLU A 24 -5.68 18.52 -4.14
N ARG A 25 -5.41 18.80 -2.85
CA ARG A 25 -5.25 20.14 -2.30
C ARG A 25 -3.79 20.57 -2.39
N ALA A 26 -3.54 21.70 -3.05
CA ALA A 26 -2.23 22.34 -3.08
C ALA A 26 -2.01 23.21 -1.82
N GLY A 27 -0.75 23.38 -1.42
CA GLY A 27 -0.35 24.33 -0.37
C GLY A 27 -0.48 23.81 1.06
N LEU A 28 -0.68 22.50 1.26
CA LEU A 28 -0.77 21.87 2.58
C LEU A 28 0.51 21.14 2.99
N GLU A 29 1.54 21.17 2.15
CA GLU A 29 2.84 20.54 2.39
C GLU A 29 3.45 21.01 3.72
N PRO A 30 3.41 22.31 4.11
CA PRO A 30 3.91 22.76 5.42
C PRO A 30 3.17 22.15 6.61
N ILE A 31 1.88 21.82 6.45
CA ILE A 31 1.08 21.17 7.49
C ILE A 31 1.58 19.74 7.71
N VAL A 32 1.88 19.01 6.63
CA VAL A 32 2.43 17.65 6.70
C VAL A 32 3.78 17.67 7.42
N ILE A 33 4.66 18.64 7.09
CA ILE A 33 5.95 18.82 7.76
C ILE A 33 5.76 19.00 9.28
N GLY A 34 4.88 19.92 9.67
CA GLY A 34 4.59 20.18 11.09
C GLY A 34 4.01 18.96 11.81
N LEU A 35 3.08 18.24 11.16
CA LEU A 35 2.45 17.05 11.71
C LEU A 35 3.47 15.93 11.96
N VAL A 36 4.34 15.65 10.98
CA VAL A 36 5.38 14.61 11.11
C VAL A 36 6.34 14.96 12.24
N LYS A 37 6.82 16.21 12.31
CA LYS A 37 7.71 16.67 13.39
C LYS A 37 7.04 16.59 14.77
N ALA A 38 5.76 16.95 14.85
CA ALA A 38 5.00 16.89 16.10
C ALA A 38 4.77 15.44 16.55
N VAL A 39 4.46 14.53 15.64
CA VAL A 39 4.28 13.10 15.94
C VAL A 39 5.60 12.47 16.37
N ALA A 40 6.69 12.72 15.65
CA ALA A 40 8.02 12.20 16.00
C ALA A 40 8.46 12.65 17.40
N SER A 41 8.31 13.95 17.70
CA SER A 41 8.69 14.48 19.02
C SER A 41 7.77 14.03 20.15
N LYS A 42 6.45 14.07 19.95
CA LYS A 42 5.48 13.79 21.04
C LYS A 42 5.21 12.32 21.28
N LEU A 43 5.25 11.48 20.25
CA LEU A 43 4.94 10.04 20.37
C LEU A 43 6.18 9.17 20.42
N HIS A 44 7.26 9.57 19.74
CA HIS A 44 8.48 8.76 19.63
C HIS A 44 9.68 9.37 20.34
N ASN A 45 9.55 10.58 20.91
CA ASN A 45 10.64 11.30 21.57
C ASN A 45 11.89 11.48 20.68
N THR A 46 11.65 11.57 19.36
CA THR A 46 12.68 11.70 18.31
C THR A 46 12.56 13.06 17.65
N GLU A 47 13.69 13.73 17.47
CA GLU A 47 13.74 14.99 16.74
C GLU A 47 14.13 14.73 15.29
N VAL A 48 13.22 15.05 14.37
CA VAL A 48 13.41 14.80 12.94
C VAL A 48 13.42 16.10 12.15
N GLU A 49 14.27 16.13 11.14
CA GLU A 49 14.22 17.07 10.05
C GLU A 49 13.36 16.50 8.91
N VAL A 50 12.56 17.35 8.29
CA VAL A 50 11.64 16.92 7.21
C VAL A 50 11.84 17.88 6.06
N GLU A 51 12.36 17.35 4.95
CA GLU A 51 12.72 18.11 3.76
C GLU A 51 11.87 17.66 2.57
N VAL A 52 11.47 18.59 1.70
CA VAL A 52 10.78 18.24 0.46
C VAL A 52 11.83 17.86 -0.59
N VAL A 53 11.83 16.59 -1.01
CA VAL A 53 12.78 16.09 -2.01
C VAL A 53 12.21 16.03 -3.42
N GLN A 54 10.88 15.96 -3.56
CA GLN A 54 10.20 16.00 -4.86
C GLN A 54 8.89 16.76 -4.74
N GLN A 55 8.70 17.75 -5.61
CA GLN A 55 7.43 18.43 -5.82
C GLN A 55 6.61 17.72 -6.89
N LYS A 56 5.29 17.98 -6.92
CA LYS A 56 4.46 17.51 -8.03
C LYS A 56 4.96 18.07 -9.35
N SER A 57 5.08 17.21 -10.34
CA SER A 57 5.57 17.54 -11.68
C SER A 57 4.82 16.73 -12.73
N ALA A 58 5.12 16.94 -14.02
CA ALA A 58 4.54 16.14 -15.09
C ALA A 58 4.86 14.63 -14.97
N THR A 59 5.96 14.29 -14.29
CA THR A 59 6.45 12.91 -14.11
C THR A 59 6.19 12.36 -12.71
N CYS A 60 5.70 13.19 -11.78
CA CYS A 60 5.43 12.80 -10.40
C CYS A 60 4.11 13.42 -9.90
N ASP A 61 3.13 12.57 -9.60
CA ASP A 61 1.78 12.97 -9.22
C ASP A 61 1.64 13.38 -7.74
N HIS A 62 2.71 13.27 -6.94
CA HIS A 62 2.69 13.49 -5.51
C HIS A 62 3.93 14.22 -4.99
N VAL A 63 3.88 14.64 -3.73
CA VAL A 63 5.03 15.26 -3.04
C VAL A 63 5.76 14.19 -2.25
N GLN A 64 7.09 14.25 -2.23
CA GLN A 64 7.91 13.36 -1.40
C GLN A 64 8.68 14.17 -0.36
N PHE A 65 8.63 13.69 0.87
CA PHE A 65 9.39 14.24 2.00
C PHE A 65 10.44 13.24 2.46
N ALA A 66 11.68 13.67 2.64
CA ALA A 66 12.69 12.92 3.37
C ALA A 66 12.55 13.21 4.87
N ILE A 67 12.48 12.16 5.69
CA ILE A 67 12.45 12.26 7.15
C ILE A 67 13.83 11.84 7.65
N ILE A 68 14.57 12.78 8.22
CA ILE A 68 15.97 12.64 8.62
C ILE A 68 16.04 12.74 10.14
N ASP A 69 16.57 11.71 10.80
CA ASP A 69 16.79 11.75 12.24
C ASP A 69 18.06 12.58 12.54
N ARG A 70 17.92 13.61 13.38
CA ARG A 70 19.07 14.46 13.77
C ARG A 70 20.11 13.71 14.59
N LYS A 71 19.71 12.68 15.34
CA LYS A 71 20.59 11.93 16.23
C LYS A 71 21.35 10.81 15.53
N ALA A 72 20.87 10.32 14.38
CA ALA A 72 21.52 9.25 13.62
C ALA A 72 22.92 9.63 13.08
N SER A 73 23.27 10.92 13.06
CA SER A 73 24.60 11.40 12.66
C SER A 73 25.72 11.16 13.70
N LYS A 74 25.39 10.70 14.92
CA LYS A 74 26.39 10.33 15.94
C LYS A 74 26.00 9.00 16.59
N SER A 75 26.69 7.95 16.18
CA SER A 75 26.72 6.62 16.79
C SER A 75 25.38 5.88 16.84
N GLN A 76 25.14 5.07 15.80
CA GLN A 76 24.67 3.68 15.90
C GLN A 76 24.71 3.04 14.49
N ALA A 77 25.91 2.70 14.03
CA ALA A 77 26.05 1.41 13.38
C ALA A 77 25.85 0.38 14.50
N ASP A 78 25.06 -0.66 14.24
CA ASP A 78 24.69 -1.74 15.17
C ASP A 78 23.67 -1.37 16.26
N GLN A 79 22.39 -1.31 15.88
CA GLN A 79 21.31 -1.84 16.73
C GLN A 79 20.29 -2.61 15.87
N ASP A 80 20.43 -3.93 15.95
CA ASP A 80 19.41 -4.95 15.78
C ASP A 80 18.44 -4.78 14.61
N THR A 81 18.96 -4.92 13.38
CA THR A 81 18.22 -5.73 12.41
C THR A 81 18.67 -7.16 12.63
N GLU A 82 18.26 -7.76 13.76
CA GLU A 82 18.10 -9.22 13.81
C GLU A 82 17.04 -9.53 12.76
N GLU A 83 17.54 -9.70 11.54
CA GLU A 83 16.81 -10.12 10.38
C GLU A 83 15.94 -11.29 10.85
N PHE A 84 14.63 -11.16 10.68
CA PHE A 84 13.67 -12.24 10.90
C PHE A 84 13.91 -13.35 9.84
N ASP A 85 15.15 -13.86 9.72
CA ASP A 85 15.54 -14.99 8.88
C ASP A 85 15.19 -16.33 9.55
N ILE A 86 14.23 -16.29 10.49
CA ILE A 86 13.52 -17.46 11.03
C ILE A 86 12.38 -17.88 10.07
N LEU A 87 12.05 -17.05 9.07
CA LEU A 87 11.04 -17.39 8.07
C LEU A 87 11.65 -18.31 7.01
N SER A 88 11.30 -19.60 7.07
CA SER A 88 11.65 -20.53 6.01
C SER A 88 11.16 -20.02 4.66
N LYS A 89 12.04 -20.01 3.65
CA LYS A 89 11.72 -19.62 2.26
C LYS A 89 10.78 -20.61 1.55
N GLU A 90 10.44 -21.72 2.20
CA GLU A 90 9.50 -22.72 1.72
C GLU A 90 8.05 -22.32 2.00
N ASN A 91 7.15 -22.62 1.07
CA ASN A 91 5.72 -22.50 1.28
C ASN A 91 5.28 -23.44 2.41
N LYS A 92 4.98 -22.88 3.58
CA LYS A 92 4.50 -23.64 4.74
C LYS A 92 3.03 -24.02 4.69
N ILE A 93 2.27 -23.42 3.77
CA ILE A 93 0.86 -23.72 3.53
C ILE A 93 0.63 -24.02 2.06
N SER A 94 -0.18 -25.04 1.78
CA SER A 94 -0.62 -25.31 0.41
C SER A 94 -1.68 -24.27 -0.02
N PRO A 95 -1.82 -24.01 -1.33
CA PRO A 95 -2.89 -23.16 -1.84
C PRO A 95 -4.29 -23.63 -1.40
N ALA A 96 -4.51 -24.95 -1.32
CA ALA A 96 -5.77 -25.53 -0.85
C ALA A 96 -6.06 -25.17 0.62
N THR A 97 -5.05 -25.23 1.49
CA THR A 97 -5.19 -24.78 2.88
C THR A 97 -5.47 -23.29 2.97
N PHE A 98 -4.79 -22.47 2.16
CA PHE A 98 -5.04 -21.02 2.10
C PHE A 98 -6.48 -20.69 1.66
N CYS A 99 -7.01 -21.38 0.64
CA CYS A 99 -8.39 -21.18 0.19
C CYS A 99 -9.45 -21.56 1.22
N ARG A 100 -9.12 -22.50 2.13
CA ARG A 100 -9.97 -22.86 3.28
C ARG A 100 -9.88 -21.82 4.39
N ALA A 101 -8.68 -21.33 4.69
CA ALA A 101 -8.44 -20.35 5.75
C ALA A 101 -9.04 -18.97 5.41
N PHE A 102 -8.95 -18.55 4.14
CA PHE A 102 -9.47 -17.28 3.65
C PHE A 102 -10.59 -17.53 2.63
N PRO A 103 -11.82 -17.85 3.06
CA PRO A 103 -12.90 -18.26 2.14
C PRO A 103 -13.39 -17.15 1.21
N PHE A 104 -13.12 -15.88 1.55
CA PHE A 104 -13.50 -14.68 0.81
C PHE A 104 -12.28 -13.90 0.28
N HIS A 105 -11.43 -14.57 -0.51
CA HIS A 105 -10.32 -13.91 -1.21
C HIS A 105 -10.44 -14.10 -2.73
N ILE A 106 -9.84 -13.17 -3.47
CA ILE A 106 -9.67 -13.23 -4.92
C ILE A 106 -8.23 -12.80 -5.22
N MET A 107 -7.50 -13.58 -6.00
CA MET A 107 -6.21 -13.21 -6.56
C MET A 107 -6.32 -13.18 -8.09
N PHE A 108 -5.79 -12.13 -8.69
CA PHE A 108 -5.79 -11.91 -10.12
C PHE A 108 -4.44 -11.34 -10.55
N ASP A 109 -4.10 -11.48 -11.83
CA ASP A 109 -2.86 -10.98 -12.39
C ASP A 109 -2.95 -9.51 -12.85
N ARG A 110 -1.91 -9.03 -13.53
CA ARG A 110 -1.82 -7.64 -14.02
C ARG A 110 -2.85 -7.30 -15.09
N ASP A 111 -3.37 -8.31 -15.79
CA ASP A 111 -4.36 -8.20 -16.85
C ASP A 111 -5.77 -8.54 -16.32
N HIS A 112 -5.94 -8.53 -14.99
CA HIS A 112 -7.21 -8.73 -14.27
C HIS A 112 -7.78 -10.15 -14.34
N TYR A 113 -7.06 -11.11 -14.92
CA TYR A 113 -7.52 -12.50 -14.96
C TYR A 113 -7.44 -13.13 -13.59
N VAL A 114 -8.54 -13.74 -13.15
CA VAL A 114 -8.62 -14.41 -11.86
C VAL A 114 -7.76 -15.66 -11.88
N ARG A 115 -6.86 -15.77 -10.90
CA ARG A 115 -5.90 -16.88 -10.74
C ARG A 115 -6.25 -17.79 -9.56
N GLN A 116 -6.86 -17.23 -8.51
CA GLN A 116 -7.27 -18.01 -7.34
C GLN A 116 -8.44 -17.34 -6.64
N VAL A 117 -9.33 -18.15 -6.08
CA VAL A 117 -10.46 -17.69 -5.26
C VAL A 117 -10.63 -18.56 -4.02
N GLY A 118 -11.15 -17.96 -2.96
CA GLY A 118 -11.54 -18.67 -1.74
C GLY A 118 -12.75 -19.58 -1.98
N ILE A 119 -12.89 -20.61 -1.14
CA ILE A 119 -13.91 -21.66 -1.34
C ILE A 119 -15.35 -21.09 -1.34
N SER A 120 -15.64 -20.10 -0.49
CA SER A 120 -16.96 -19.49 -0.44
C SER A 120 -17.22 -18.63 -1.67
N VAL A 121 -16.22 -17.87 -2.14
CA VAL A 121 -16.33 -17.09 -3.39
C VAL A 121 -16.54 -18.01 -4.58
N ALA A 122 -15.78 -19.09 -4.70
CA ALA A 122 -15.94 -20.09 -5.76
C ALA A 122 -17.35 -20.71 -5.77
N ARG A 123 -17.93 -20.94 -4.59
CA ARG A 123 -19.28 -21.49 -4.44
C ARG A 123 -20.36 -20.49 -4.86
N VAL A 124 -20.24 -19.23 -4.45
CA VAL A 124 -21.27 -18.19 -4.67
C VAL A 124 -21.14 -17.58 -6.08
N LEU A 125 -19.93 -17.50 -6.61
CA LEU A 125 -19.60 -16.89 -7.90
C LEU A 125 -18.74 -17.86 -8.74
N PRO A 126 -19.34 -18.96 -9.26
CA PRO A 126 -18.60 -19.99 -9.98
C PRO A 126 -17.95 -19.48 -11.27
N SER A 127 -18.46 -18.40 -11.86
CA SER A 127 -17.87 -17.73 -13.03
C SER A 127 -16.41 -17.28 -12.78
N LEU A 128 -16.04 -16.92 -11.55
CA LEU A 128 -14.67 -16.53 -11.19
C LEU A 128 -13.67 -17.69 -11.25
N THR A 129 -14.16 -18.94 -11.29
CA THR A 129 -13.29 -20.12 -11.43
C THR A 129 -12.88 -20.38 -12.87
N HIS A 130 -13.50 -19.67 -13.83
CA HIS A 130 -13.18 -19.84 -15.24
C HIS A 130 -11.82 -19.19 -15.56
N PRO A 131 -10.89 -19.87 -16.26
CA PRO A 131 -9.53 -19.36 -16.50
C PRO A 131 -9.46 -18.04 -17.27
N SER A 132 -10.50 -17.72 -18.04
CA SER A 132 -10.61 -16.51 -18.84
C SER A 132 -11.44 -15.40 -18.18
N CYS A 133 -11.88 -15.59 -16.94
CA CYS A 133 -12.70 -14.59 -16.25
C CYS A 133 -11.82 -13.43 -15.76
N GLN A 134 -12.23 -12.21 -16.07
CA GLN A 134 -11.62 -11.03 -15.47
C GLN A 134 -12.40 -10.63 -14.23
N VAL A 135 -11.69 -10.22 -13.17
CA VAL A 135 -12.34 -9.75 -11.93
C VAL A 135 -13.24 -8.54 -12.18
N THR A 136 -12.88 -7.72 -13.16
CA THR A 136 -13.60 -6.52 -13.63
C THR A 136 -14.91 -6.83 -14.34
N ASP A 137 -15.14 -8.07 -14.78
CA ASP A 137 -16.42 -8.47 -15.37
C ASP A 137 -17.52 -8.46 -14.30
N LEU A 138 -17.19 -8.95 -13.10
CA LEU A 138 -18.13 -9.19 -12.01
C LEU A 138 -18.06 -8.13 -10.92
N PHE A 139 -16.89 -7.53 -10.71
CA PHE A 139 -16.68 -6.53 -9.67
C PHE A 139 -16.40 -5.15 -10.25
N GLU A 140 -16.83 -4.14 -9.51
CA GLU A 140 -16.38 -2.76 -9.69
C GLU A 140 -15.73 -2.23 -8.42
N LEU A 141 -14.81 -1.28 -8.59
CA LEU A 141 -14.10 -0.66 -7.48
C LEU A 141 -14.97 0.45 -6.89
N VAL A 142 -15.42 0.27 -5.65
CA VAL A 142 -16.20 1.28 -4.91
C VAL A 142 -15.25 2.27 -4.22
N ARG A 143 -14.13 1.77 -3.66
CA ARG A 143 -13.09 2.59 -3.03
C ARG A 143 -11.68 2.06 -3.36
N PRO A 144 -10.73 2.95 -3.71
CA PRO A 144 -10.93 4.38 -4.01
C PRO A 144 -11.73 4.60 -5.31
N HIS A 145 -12.27 5.81 -5.51
CA HIS A 145 -13.03 6.18 -6.71
C HIS A 145 -12.11 6.42 -7.91
N VAL A 146 -11.49 5.35 -8.38
CA VAL A 146 -10.59 5.28 -9.53
C VAL A 146 -11.02 4.11 -10.42
N SER A 147 -10.55 4.06 -11.66
CA SER A 147 -10.81 2.88 -12.49
C SER A 147 -10.14 1.64 -11.91
N PHE A 148 -10.81 0.49 -12.03
CA PHE A 148 -10.30 -0.81 -11.57
C PHE A 148 -9.15 -1.28 -12.48
N THR A 149 -7.97 -0.68 -12.36
CA THR A 149 -6.75 -1.06 -13.08
C THR A 149 -5.68 -1.55 -12.10
N PHE A 150 -4.77 -2.42 -12.55
CA PHE A 150 -3.67 -2.90 -11.71
C PHE A 150 -2.85 -1.74 -11.14
N ASN A 151 -2.49 -0.74 -11.96
CA ASN A 151 -1.70 0.42 -11.53
C ASN A 151 -2.45 1.26 -10.48
N ASN A 152 -3.75 1.46 -10.64
CA ASN A 152 -4.52 2.25 -9.66
C ASN A 152 -4.66 1.52 -8.32
N ILE A 153 -4.88 0.21 -8.34
CA ILE A 153 -4.84 -0.64 -7.15
C ILE A 153 -3.45 -0.56 -6.52
N PHE A 154 -2.40 -0.63 -7.35
CA PHE A 154 -1.03 -0.62 -6.90
C PHE A 154 -0.64 0.68 -6.18
N SER A 155 -1.07 1.80 -6.73
CA SER A 155 -0.88 3.11 -6.11
C SER A 155 -1.73 3.30 -4.84
N SER A 156 -2.84 2.57 -4.72
CA SER A 156 -3.81 2.70 -3.62
C SER A 156 -3.65 1.69 -2.48
N HIS A 157 -2.66 0.80 -2.53
CA HIS A 157 -2.50 -0.35 -1.62
C HIS A 157 -2.54 -0.07 -0.10
N LYS A 158 -2.35 1.19 0.33
CA LYS A 158 -2.43 1.60 1.74
C LYS A 158 -3.85 1.96 2.19
N HIS A 159 -4.80 2.09 1.27
CA HIS A 159 -6.22 2.33 1.57
C HIS A 159 -6.97 0.99 1.54
N GLY A 160 -7.95 0.82 2.42
CA GLY A 160 -8.88 -0.30 2.30
C GLY A 160 -9.54 -0.27 0.91
N ILE A 161 -9.32 -1.33 0.15
CA ILE A 161 -9.95 -1.51 -1.16
C ILE A 161 -11.32 -2.11 -0.93
N CYS A 162 -12.35 -1.46 -1.48
CA CYS A 162 -13.71 -1.97 -1.46
C CYS A 162 -14.17 -2.19 -2.88
N SER A 163 -14.58 -3.41 -3.18
CA SER A 163 -15.15 -3.79 -4.47
C SER A 163 -16.53 -4.40 -4.26
N GLU A 164 -17.44 -4.14 -5.19
CA GLU A 164 -18.83 -4.58 -5.13
C GLU A 164 -19.16 -5.44 -6.35
N ASN A 165 -19.98 -6.47 -6.14
CA ASN A 165 -20.43 -7.34 -7.22
C ASN A 165 -21.55 -6.66 -8.00
N LYS A 166 -21.38 -6.51 -9.33
CA LYS A 166 -22.34 -5.86 -10.23
C LYS A 166 -23.69 -6.56 -10.30
N GLY A 167 -23.75 -7.86 -10.01
CA GLY A 167 -24.98 -8.66 -10.03
C GLY A 167 -25.95 -8.40 -8.87
N GLN A 168 -25.61 -7.51 -7.93
CA GLN A 168 -26.50 -7.09 -6.83
C GLN A 168 -27.10 -5.69 -7.02
N ARG A 169 -27.05 -5.14 -8.25
CA ARG A 169 -27.79 -3.93 -8.64
C ARG A 169 -29.08 -4.25 -9.36
#